data_AF-A0A3D1PDK0-F1
#
_entry.id   AF-A0A3D1PDK0-F1
#
_cell.length_a   1.000
_cell.length_b   1.000
_cell.length_c   1.000
_cell.angle_alpha   90.00
_cell.angle_beta   90.00
_cell.angle_gamma   90.00
#
_symmetry.space_group_name_H-M   'P 1'
#
loop_
_entity.id
_entity.type
_entity.pdbx_description
1 polymer ?
#
loop_
_entity_poly.entity_id
_entity_poly.type
_entity_poly.pdbx_seq_one_letter_code
_entity_poly.pdbx_strand_id
1 'polypeptide(L)'
;LAVLIHYLLFGYHPFSGQWVGSGDSPDQTELIRKGFWYGGQNSSIRPSQNTIPLDVVHPEIKRCFLQCFNDGHTSPHLRPTAEDWHNALQVAINDLTICGKVDSHHYSRSYGKCYWCERKAKLGVDIFPGVTIPTISATLPTTSNQVTNSINYIPVNTINQPSHSSQEPKIVLFTVISILTTLLLYLVIGDMGIILGLAAITFFVIKNIKNN
;
A
#
# COMPACT_ATOMS: atom_id res chain seq x y z
N LEU A 1 1.22 14.42 -1.49
CA LEU A 1 0.19 13.76 -0.65
C LEU A 1 -0.65 12.75 -1.44
N ALA A 2 -1.37 13.15 -2.50
CA ALA A 2 -2.26 12.27 -3.27
C ALA A 2 -1.63 10.92 -3.67
N VAL A 3 -0.40 10.90 -4.19
CA VAL A 3 0.29 9.63 -4.56
C VAL A 3 0.40 8.66 -3.38
N LEU A 4 0.70 9.16 -2.18
CA LEU A 4 0.83 8.32 -0.97
C LEU A 4 -0.53 7.76 -0.54
N ILE A 5 -1.56 8.60 -0.51
CA ILE A 5 -2.93 8.16 -0.20
C ILE A 5 -3.38 7.12 -1.22
N HIS A 6 -3.05 7.32 -2.49
CA HIS A 6 -3.35 6.36 -3.54
C HIS A 6 -2.69 4.99 -3.28
N TYR A 7 -1.41 4.97 -2.89
CA TYR A 7 -0.74 3.71 -2.52
C TYR A 7 -1.42 3.02 -1.34
N LEU A 8 -1.80 3.76 -0.31
CA LEU A 8 -2.44 3.18 0.88
C LEU A 8 -3.81 2.58 0.57
N LEU A 9 -4.60 3.24 -0.29
CA LEU A 9 -5.97 2.80 -0.59
C LEU A 9 -6.05 1.75 -1.69
N PHE A 10 -5.18 1.84 -2.71
CA PHE A 10 -5.28 1.02 -3.93
C PHE A 10 -4.11 0.06 -4.11
N GLY A 11 -3.02 0.19 -3.35
CA GLY A 11 -1.84 -0.68 -3.41
C GLY A 11 -0.90 -0.45 -4.58
N TYR A 12 -1.18 0.53 -5.46
CA TYR A 12 -0.40 0.80 -6.67
C TYR A 12 -0.18 2.29 -6.90
N HIS A 13 0.78 2.63 -7.77
CA HIS A 13 1.03 4.00 -8.19
C HIS A 13 -0.13 4.53 -9.09
N PRO A 14 -0.58 5.78 -8.97
CA PRO A 14 -1.68 6.29 -9.82
C PRO A 14 -1.30 6.40 -11.31
N PHE A 15 -0.01 6.53 -11.60
CA PHE A 15 0.55 6.61 -12.95
C PHE A 15 1.06 5.23 -13.44
N SER A 16 0.53 4.13 -12.90
CA SER A 16 0.75 2.78 -13.43
C SER A 16 -0.51 2.27 -14.11
N GLY A 17 -0.33 1.29 -15.00
CA GLY A 17 -1.42 0.66 -15.74
C GLY A 17 -0.93 0.16 -17.09
N GLN A 18 -1.87 -0.20 -17.95
CA GLN A 18 -1.60 -0.63 -19.30
C GLN A 18 -1.43 0.59 -20.21
N TRP A 19 -0.27 0.70 -20.85
CA TRP A 19 -0.04 1.68 -21.91
C TRP A 19 -0.87 1.30 -23.14
N VAL A 20 -1.63 2.25 -23.68
CA VAL A 20 -2.46 2.06 -24.89
C VAL A 20 -2.08 3.02 -26.02
N GLY A 21 -0.96 3.73 -25.90
CA GLY A 21 -0.42 4.56 -26.97
C GLY A 21 0.45 3.76 -27.95
N SER A 22 0.95 4.45 -28.97
CA SER A 22 1.88 3.88 -29.94
C SER A 22 3.28 3.66 -29.34
N GLY A 23 3.94 2.58 -29.75
CA GLY A 23 5.32 2.28 -29.34
C GLY A 23 5.42 1.81 -27.89
N ASP A 24 6.66 1.80 -27.39
CA ASP A 24 6.95 1.39 -26.02
C ASP A 24 6.31 2.34 -25.00
N SER A 25 5.93 1.79 -23.83
CA SER A 25 5.43 2.61 -22.74
C SER A 25 6.52 3.60 -22.30
N PRO A 26 6.20 4.90 -22.20
CA PRO A 26 7.10 5.85 -21.59
C PRO A 26 7.39 5.48 -20.12
N ASP A 27 8.51 5.98 -19.60
CA ASP A 27 8.82 5.86 -18.18
C ASP A 27 7.82 6.65 -17.32
N GLN A 28 7.79 6.35 -16.02
CA GLN A 28 6.83 6.95 -15.09
C GLN A 28 6.96 8.47 -14.98
N THR A 29 8.16 9.03 -15.13
CA THR A 29 8.38 10.49 -15.08
C THR A 29 7.77 11.17 -16.30
N GLU A 30 7.91 10.57 -17.48
CA GLU A 30 7.25 11.03 -18.71
C GLU A 30 5.73 10.99 -18.57
N LEU A 31 5.18 9.90 -18.04
CA LEU A 31 3.75 9.74 -17.80
C LEU A 31 3.20 10.81 -16.84
N ILE A 32 3.92 11.09 -15.75
CA ILE A 32 3.58 12.16 -14.80
C ILE A 32 3.61 13.52 -15.50
N ARG A 33 4.64 13.79 -16.31
CA ARG A 33 4.77 15.08 -17.01
C ARG A 33 3.65 15.29 -18.04
N LYS A 34 3.15 14.22 -18.66
CA LYS A 34 1.99 14.25 -19.57
C LYS A 34 0.63 14.27 -18.85
N GLY A 35 0.61 14.09 -17.52
CA GLY A 35 -0.63 13.99 -16.76
C GLY A 35 -1.40 12.69 -17.01
N PHE A 36 -0.72 11.64 -17.50
CA PHE A 36 -1.33 10.36 -17.78
C PHE A 36 -1.35 9.49 -16.53
N TRP A 37 -2.54 9.28 -15.98
CA TRP A 37 -2.82 8.40 -14.85
C TRP A 37 -4.09 7.60 -15.14
N TYR A 38 -4.30 6.45 -14.50
CA TYR A 38 -5.38 5.54 -14.93
C TYR A 38 -6.80 6.09 -14.74
N GLY A 39 -6.97 7.11 -13.88
CA GLY A 39 -8.25 7.80 -13.65
C GLY A 39 -8.49 9.01 -14.56
N GLY A 40 -7.55 9.35 -15.44
CA GLY A 40 -7.66 10.48 -16.35
C GLY A 40 -8.50 10.15 -17.60
N GLN A 41 -9.44 11.02 -17.97
CA GLN A 41 -10.33 10.83 -19.13
C GLN A 41 -9.54 10.71 -20.44
N ASN A 42 -8.55 11.58 -20.64
CA ASN A 42 -7.70 11.66 -21.83
C ASN A 42 -6.34 10.99 -21.61
N SER A 43 -6.28 9.98 -20.75
CA SER A 43 -5.05 9.27 -20.42
C SER A 43 -4.76 8.12 -21.38
N SER A 44 -3.49 8.00 -21.77
CA SER A 44 -2.97 6.83 -22.49
C SER A 44 -2.53 5.68 -21.56
N ILE A 45 -2.82 5.78 -20.26
CA ILE A 45 -2.74 4.68 -19.31
C ILE A 45 -4.16 4.23 -18.98
N ARG A 46 -4.41 2.93 -19.08
CA ARG A 46 -5.68 2.31 -18.69
C ARG A 46 -5.52 1.37 -17.50
N PRO A 47 -6.55 1.22 -16.65
CA PRO A 47 -6.58 0.22 -15.59
C PRO A 47 -6.30 -1.18 -16.13
N SER A 48 -5.53 -1.99 -15.41
CA SER A 48 -5.38 -3.42 -15.69
C SER A 48 -6.48 -4.22 -14.97
N GLN A 49 -6.58 -5.52 -15.23
CA GLN A 49 -7.57 -6.39 -14.59
C GLN A 49 -7.55 -6.34 -13.06
N ASN A 50 -6.37 -6.11 -12.47
CA ASN A 50 -6.17 -6.08 -11.04
C ASN A 50 -6.33 -4.69 -10.42
N THR A 51 -6.45 -3.63 -11.22
CA THR A 51 -6.63 -2.27 -10.71
C THR A 51 -7.93 -2.18 -9.92
N ILE A 52 -7.84 -1.59 -8.72
CA ILE A 52 -9.01 -1.25 -7.91
C ILE A 52 -9.62 0.04 -8.47
N PRO A 53 -10.91 0.06 -8.88
CA PRO A 53 -11.53 1.26 -9.43
C PRO A 53 -11.62 2.39 -8.40
N LEU A 54 -11.52 3.64 -8.84
CA LEU A 54 -11.73 4.81 -7.97
C LEU A 54 -13.14 4.88 -7.36
N ASP A 55 -14.13 4.22 -7.97
CA ASP A 55 -15.52 4.25 -7.49
C ASP A 55 -15.75 3.43 -6.22
N VAL A 56 -14.77 2.62 -5.78
CA VAL A 56 -14.92 1.81 -4.57
C VAL A 56 -14.77 2.63 -3.29
N VAL A 57 -14.13 3.81 -3.38
CA VAL A 57 -13.98 4.74 -2.26
C VAL A 57 -15.09 5.78 -2.24
N HIS A 58 -15.24 6.47 -1.11
CA HIS A 58 -16.23 7.54 -0.96
C HIS A 58 -16.04 8.65 -2.04
N PRO A 59 -17.13 9.25 -2.56
CA PRO A 59 -17.07 10.29 -3.58
C PRO A 59 -16.13 11.47 -3.26
N GLU A 60 -16.03 11.89 -2.00
CA GLU A 60 -15.10 12.96 -1.59
C GLU A 60 -13.62 12.58 -1.77
N ILE A 61 -13.24 11.32 -1.51
CA ILE A 61 -11.86 10.86 -1.78
C ILE A 61 -11.62 10.84 -3.29
N LYS A 62 -12.57 10.32 -4.07
CA LYS A 62 -12.49 10.31 -5.53
C LYS A 62 -12.36 11.74 -6.09
N ARG A 63 -13.14 12.68 -5.57
CA ARG A 63 -13.09 14.11 -5.93
C ARG A 63 -11.69 14.68 -5.71
N CYS A 64 -11.08 14.43 -4.55
CA CYS A 64 -9.71 14.87 -4.25
C CYS A 64 -8.68 14.29 -5.23
N PHE A 65 -8.78 13.02 -5.63
CA PHE A 65 -7.88 12.44 -6.64
C PHE A 65 -8.03 13.09 -8.00
N LEU A 66 -9.27 13.23 -8.48
CA LEU A 66 -9.56 13.87 -9.77
C LEU A 66 -9.06 15.31 -9.78
N GLN A 67 -9.36 16.10 -8.74
CA GLN A 67 -8.89 17.48 -8.62
C GLN A 67 -7.36 17.55 -8.58
N CYS A 68 -6.69 16.64 -7.86
CA CYS A 68 -5.23 16.67 -7.75
C CYS A 68 -4.52 16.31 -9.07
N PHE A 69 -4.98 15.26 -9.75
CA PHE A 69 -4.27 14.68 -10.90
C PHE A 69 -4.77 15.19 -12.25
N ASN A 70 -5.96 15.80 -12.33
CA ASN A 70 -6.44 16.46 -13.54
C ASN A 70 -6.18 17.98 -13.45
N ASP A 71 -6.95 18.69 -12.63
CA ASP A 71 -6.91 20.16 -12.57
C ASP A 71 -5.57 20.63 -11.99
N GLY A 72 -5.14 19.99 -10.91
CA GLY A 72 -3.88 20.22 -10.22
C GLY A 72 -2.63 19.83 -11.02
N HIS A 73 -2.77 19.08 -12.11
CA HIS A 73 -1.64 18.76 -13.00
C HIS A 73 -1.24 20.00 -13.80
N THR A 74 -2.20 20.67 -14.44
CA THR A 74 -1.96 21.91 -15.21
C THR A 74 -1.85 23.14 -14.33
N SER A 75 -2.62 23.18 -13.23
CA SER A 75 -2.73 24.32 -12.33
C SER A 75 -2.43 23.90 -10.89
N PRO A 76 -1.15 23.91 -10.46
CA PRO A 76 -0.75 23.35 -9.16
C PRO A 76 -1.47 23.91 -7.94
N HIS A 77 -1.95 25.15 -8.00
CA HIS A 77 -2.72 25.80 -6.93
C HIS A 77 -4.13 25.23 -6.73
N LEU A 78 -4.65 24.47 -7.71
CA LEU A 78 -5.94 23.77 -7.59
C LEU A 78 -5.84 22.42 -6.88
N ARG A 79 -4.63 21.96 -6.53
CA ARG A 79 -4.47 20.68 -5.82
C ARG A 79 -5.13 20.77 -4.43
N PRO A 80 -5.83 19.71 -3.98
CA PRO A 80 -6.41 19.70 -2.65
C PRO A 80 -5.35 19.89 -1.57
N THR A 81 -5.66 20.72 -0.60
CA THR A 81 -4.83 20.97 0.59
C THR A 81 -4.83 19.75 1.52
N ALA A 82 -3.93 19.74 2.52
CA ALA A 82 -3.93 18.70 3.52
C ALA A 82 -5.26 18.64 4.31
N GLU A 83 -5.89 19.79 4.54
CA GLU A 83 -7.20 19.89 5.20
C GLU A 83 -8.31 19.28 4.34
N ASP A 84 -8.31 19.53 3.02
CA ASP A 84 -9.27 18.91 2.10
C ASP A 84 -9.16 17.37 2.12
N TRP A 85 -7.92 16.84 2.11
CA TRP A 85 -7.68 15.40 2.23
C TRP A 85 -8.16 14.84 3.56
N HIS A 86 -7.85 15.52 4.67
CA HIS A 86 -8.29 15.13 6.01
C HIS A 86 -9.82 15.05 6.09
N ASN A 87 -10.51 16.09 5.64
CA ASN A 87 -11.98 16.15 5.69
C ASN A 87 -12.62 15.08 4.81
N ALA A 88 -12.09 14.85 3.60
CA ALA A 88 -12.56 13.79 2.71
C ALA A 88 -12.39 12.39 3.31
N LEU A 89 -11.23 12.13 3.95
CA LEU A 89 -10.96 10.86 4.63
C LEU A 89 -11.88 10.66 5.83
N GLN A 90 -12.13 11.70 6.63
CA GLN A 90 -13.00 11.63 7.81
C GLN A 90 -14.44 11.27 7.42
N VAL A 91 -14.99 11.92 6.39
CA VAL A 91 -16.32 11.59 5.86
C VAL A 91 -16.35 10.15 5.35
N ALA A 92 -15.32 9.73 4.62
CA ALA A 92 -15.24 8.39 4.06
C ALA A 92 -15.19 7.29 5.14
N ILE A 93 -14.43 7.50 6.23
CA ILE A 93 -14.34 6.57 7.36
C ILE A 93 -15.71 6.41 8.02
N ASN A 94 -16.42 7.52 8.22
CA ASN A 94 -17.76 7.51 8.82
C ASN A 94 -18.82 6.86 7.92
N ASP A 95 -18.62 6.84 6.59
CA ASP A 95 -19.49 6.18 5.62
C ASP A 95 -19.22 4.67 5.47
N LEU A 96 -18.17 4.13 6.08
CA LEU A 96 -17.86 2.70 5.96
C LEU A 96 -18.99 1.83 6.55
N THR A 97 -19.21 0.69 5.91
CA THR A 97 -20.08 -0.36 6.42
C THR A 97 -19.38 -1.71 6.32
N ILE A 98 -19.73 -2.60 7.24
CA ILE A 98 -19.24 -3.98 7.27
C ILE A 98 -20.05 -4.82 6.28
N CYS A 99 -19.39 -5.75 5.61
CA CYS A 99 -20.02 -6.72 4.73
C CYS A 99 -20.81 -7.76 5.53
N GLY A 100 -22.04 -8.06 5.09
CA GLY A 100 -22.85 -9.13 5.69
C GLY A 100 -22.42 -10.55 5.32
N LYS A 101 -21.40 -10.73 4.48
CA LYS A 101 -20.91 -12.06 4.03
C LYS A 101 -19.57 -12.45 4.65
N VAL A 102 -18.69 -11.48 4.90
CA VAL A 102 -17.33 -11.69 5.44
C VAL A 102 -17.04 -10.54 6.40
N ASP A 103 -16.71 -10.86 7.64
CA ASP A 103 -16.55 -9.89 8.73
C ASP A 103 -15.36 -8.92 8.55
N SER A 104 -14.30 -9.35 7.89
CA SER A 104 -13.12 -8.53 7.59
C SER A 104 -13.39 -7.46 6.51
N HIS A 105 -14.43 -7.63 5.71
CA HIS A 105 -14.70 -6.76 4.56
C HIS A 105 -15.41 -5.48 5.00
N HIS A 106 -14.74 -4.34 4.78
CA HIS A 106 -15.30 -3.01 4.95
C HIS A 106 -15.36 -2.30 3.60
N TYR A 107 -16.45 -1.59 3.32
CA TYR A 107 -16.62 -0.88 2.05
C TYR A 107 -17.43 0.40 2.24
N SER A 108 -17.29 1.37 1.32
CA SER A 108 -18.10 2.59 1.34
C SER A 108 -19.54 2.27 0.97
N ARG A 109 -20.50 2.81 1.74
CA ARG A 109 -21.93 2.69 1.42
C ARG A 109 -22.25 3.29 0.06
N SER A 110 -21.54 4.34 -0.34
CA SER A 110 -21.69 4.98 -1.64
C SER A 110 -21.44 4.04 -2.83
N TYR A 111 -20.63 2.98 -2.65
CA TYR A 111 -20.43 1.96 -3.68
C TYR A 111 -21.62 0.96 -3.77
N GLY A 112 -22.46 0.89 -2.72
CA GLY A 112 -23.73 0.18 -2.69
C GLY A 112 -23.65 -1.33 -2.44
N LYS A 113 -22.47 -1.94 -2.53
CA LYS A 113 -22.25 -3.39 -2.32
C LYS A 113 -20.80 -3.67 -1.92
N CYS A 114 -20.52 -4.84 -1.36
CA CYS A 114 -19.16 -5.16 -0.93
C CYS A 114 -18.21 -5.40 -2.11
N TYR A 115 -17.35 -4.42 -2.40
CA TYR A 115 -16.33 -4.53 -3.46
C TYR A 115 -15.41 -5.74 -3.31
N TRP A 116 -14.99 -6.07 -2.09
CA TRP A 116 -14.07 -7.20 -1.85
C TRP A 116 -14.69 -8.56 -2.24
N CYS A 117 -15.97 -8.77 -1.96
CA CYS A 117 -16.72 -9.94 -2.42
C CYS A 117 -16.82 -10.00 -3.96
N GLU A 118 -17.10 -8.88 -4.63
CA GLU A 118 -17.15 -8.82 -6.09
C GLU A 118 -15.79 -9.09 -6.73
N ARG A 119 -14.74 -8.49 -6.16
CA ARG A 119 -13.37 -8.71 -6.58
C ARG A 119 -12.97 -10.17 -6.44
N LYS A 120 -13.27 -10.81 -5.30
CA LYS A 120 -13.04 -12.24 -5.10
C LYS A 120 -13.78 -13.08 -6.13
N ALA A 121 -15.04 -12.77 -6.42
CA ALA A 121 -15.80 -13.48 -7.45
C ALA A 121 -15.18 -13.34 -8.85
N LYS A 122 -14.63 -12.16 -9.18
CA LYS A 122 -13.99 -11.88 -10.47
C LYS A 122 -12.60 -12.48 -10.61
N LEU A 123 -11.79 -12.46 -9.55
CA LEU A 123 -10.36 -12.81 -9.60
C LEU A 123 -10.03 -14.15 -8.94
N GLY A 124 -10.99 -14.79 -8.26
CA GLY A 124 -10.79 -16.05 -7.55
C GLY A 124 -10.02 -15.94 -6.23
N VAL A 125 -9.46 -14.77 -5.90
CA VAL A 125 -8.66 -14.53 -4.70
C VAL A 125 -9.23 -13.38 -3.87
N ASP A 126 -9.28 -13.59 -2.56
CA ASP A 126 -9.64 -12.57 -1.57
C ASP A 126 -8.37 -12.07 -0.89
N ILE A 127 -8.09 -10.77 -1.04
CA ILE A 127 -6.90 -10.14 -0.44
C ILE A 127 -7.17 -9.62 0.98
N PHE A 128 -8.40 -9.74 1.47
CA PHE A 128 -8.80 -9.44 2.85
C PHE A 128 -9.66 -10.58 3.42
N PRO A 129 -9.14 -11.82 3.51
CA PRO A 129 -9.92 -12.96 3.99
C PRO A 129 -10.38 -12.77 5.45
N GLY A 130 -11.53 -13.35 5.78
CA GLY A 130 -12.14 -13.30 7.11
C GLY A 130 -13.10 -14.46 7.34
N VAL A 131 -13.87 -14.41 8.42
CA VAL A 131 -14.88 -15.42 8.73
C VAL A 131 -16.11 -15.18 7.88
N THR A 132 -16.56 -16.22 7.17
CA THR A 132 -17.80 -16.16 6.40
C THR A 132 -19.00 -16.18 7.33
N ILE A 133 -19.86 -15.18 7.22
CA ILE A 133 -21.08 -15.06 8.02
C ILE A 133 -22.14 -15.95 7.37
N PRO A 134 -22.71 -16.94 8.09
CA PRO A 134 -23.80 -17.74 7.56
C PRO A 134 -24.99 -16.84 7.28
N THR A 135 -25.38 -16.70 6.01
CA THR A 135 -26.63 -16.05 5.67
C THR A 135 -27.75 -17.03 6.04
N ILE A 136 -28.40 -16.81 7.19
CA ILE A 136 -29.64 -17.52 7.51
C ILE A 136 -30.69 -16.99 6.51
N SER A 137 -30.85 -17.70 5.39
CA SER A 137 -31.96 -17.47 4.47
C SER A 137 -33.26 -17.77 5.21
N ALA A 138 -33.84 -16.75 5.84
CA ALA A 138 -35.13 -16.83 6.50
C ALA A 138 -36.23 -17.00 5.44
N THR A 139 -36.44 -18.24 5.01
CA THR A 139 -37.71 -18.67 4.45
C THR A 139 -38.48 -19.23 5.64
N LEU A 140 -39.32 -18.42 6.30
CA LEU A 140 -40.21 -18.91 7.35
C LEU A 140 -41.39 -19.65 6.70
N PRO A 141 -41.67 -20.91 7.06
CA PRO A 141 -43.02 -21.32 7.41
C PRO A 141 -43.26 -20.96 8.88
N THR A 142 -44.28 -20.15 9.13
CA THR A 142 -44.80 -19.90 10.48
C THR A 142 -45.33 -21.20 11.06
N THR A 143 -44.62 -21.78 12.03
CA THR A 143 -45.27 -22.58 13.06
C THR A 143 -44.47 -22.48 14.37
N SER A 144 -45.08 -21.76 15.32
CA SER A 144 -44.74 -21.78 16.73
C SER A 144 -44.63 -23.23 17.22
N ASN A 145 -43.52 -23.58 17.89
CA ASN A 145 -43.57 -24.35 19.13
C ASN A 145 -42.21 -24.32 19.83
N GLN A 146 -42.30 -24.12 21.14
CA GLN A 146 -41.18 -24.04 22.07
C GLN A 146 -40.49 -25.39 22.24
N VAL A 147 -39.15 -25.41 22.29
CA VAL A 147 -38.40 -26.45 22.98
C VAL A 147 -37.16 -25.85 23.66
N THR A 148 -37.05 -26.13 24.95
CA THR A 148 -36.01 -25.77 25.90
C THR A 148 -34.72 -26.57 25.75
N ASN A 149 -33.60 -25.96 26.15
CA ASN A 149 -32.38 -26.52 26.75
C ASN A 149 -31.52 -27.52 25.96
N SER A 150 -30.25 -27.14 25.71
CA SER A 150 -29.08 -27.67 26.46
C SER A 150 -27.78 -27.23 25.78
N ILE A 151 -26.91 -26.51 26.49
CA ILE A 151 -25.52 -26.27 26.06
C ILE A 151 -24.77 -27.60 26.22
N ASN A 152 -24.51 -28.27 25.10
CA ASN A 152 -23.53 -29.36 25.04
C ASN A 152 -22.20 -28.77 24.59
N TYR A 153 -21.27 -28.65 25.54
CA TYR A 153 -19.85 -28.47 25.24
C TYR A 153 -19.32 -29.75 24.58
N ILE A 154 -18.84 -29.64 23.34
CA ILE A 154 -18.08 -30.70 22.68
C ILE A 154 -16.57 -30.40 22.88
N PRO A 155 -15.77 -31.38 23.33
CA PRO A 155 -14.34 -31.18 23.54
C PRO A 155 -13.59 -30.96 22.21
N VAL A 156 -12.63 -30.03 22.26
CA VAL A 156 -11.69 -29.71 21.19
C VAL A 156 -10.86 -30.97 20.87
N ASN A 157 -11.13 -31.59 19.73
CA ASN A 157 -10.25 -32.60 19.16
C ASN A 157 -9.12 -31.90 18.41
N THR A 158 -7.92 -32.01 18.97
CA THR A 158 -6.63 -31.63 18.41
C THR A 158 -6.44 -32.26 17.02
N ILE A 159 -6.49 -31.46 15.97
CA ILE A 159 -6.03 -31.86 14.63
C ILE A 159 -4.60 -31.37 14.45
N ASN A 160 -3.74 -32.33 14.11
CA ASN A 160 -2.29 -32.21 14.00
C ASN A 160 -1.83 -31.03 13.15
N GLN A 161 -0.89 -30.28 13.72
CA GLN A 161 -0.10 -29.24 13.09
C GLN A 161 0.83 -29.87 12.04
N PRO A 162 0.87 -29.41 10.77
CA PRO A 162 1.94 -29.76 9.86
C PRO A 162 3.22 -29.04 10.32
N SER A 163 4.30 -29.81 10.49
CA SER A 163 5.64 -29.32 10.72
C SER A 163 6.11 -28.47 9.53
N HIS A 164 6.01 -27.15 9.64
CA HIS A 164 6.73 -26.26 8.74
C HIS A 164 8.19 -26.22 9.17
N SER A 165 9.04 -26.87 8.37
CA SER A 165 10.49 -26.81 8.46
C SER A 165 10.95 -25.35 8.56
N SER A 166 11.70 -25.05 9.62
CA SER A 166 12.50 -23.85 9.78
C SER A 166 13.55 -23.78 8.67
N GLN A 167 13.20 -23.17 7.54
CA GLN A 167 14.19 -22.70 6.58
C GLN A 167 14.79 -21.40 7.13
N GLU A 168 15.98 -21.52 7.70
CA GLU A 168 16.92 -20.44 8.00
C GLU A 168 16.93 -19.41 6.86
N PRO A 169 16.58 -18.13 7.12
CA PRO A 169 16.52 -17.14 6.07
C PRO A 169 17.94 -16.72 5.68
N LYS A 170 18.45 -17.28 4.57
CA LYS A 170 19.68 -16.82 3.89
C LYS A 170 19.71 -15.30 3.67
N ILE A 171 18.54 -14.66 3.64
CA ILE A 171 18.35 -13.21 3.50
C ILE A 171 18.91 -12.42 4.70
N VAL A 172 18.80 -12.95 5.93
CA VAL A 172 19.31 -12.26 7.13
C VAL A 172 20.85 -12.20 7.11
N LEU A 173 21.50 -13.28 6.67
CA LEU A 173 22.96 -13.34 6.57
C LEU A 173 23.54 -12.33 5.56
N PHE A 174 22.88 -12.13 4.41
CA PHE A 174 23.32 -11.15 3.41
C PHE A 174 23.25 -9.71 3.92
N THR A 175 22.21 -9.36 4.68
CA THR A 175 22.08 -8.01 5.25
C THR A 175 23.15 -7.70 6.30
N VAL A 176 23.49 -8.67 7.14
CA VAL A 176 24.53 -8.51 8.17
C VAL A 176 25.91 -8.34 7.53
N ILE A 177 26.24 -9.14 6.50
CA ILE A 177 27.51 -9.02 5.77
C ILE A 177 27.62 -7.65 5.11
N SER A 178 26.55 -7.15 4.48
CA SER A 178 26.54 -5.83 3.83
C SER A 178 26.78 -4.68 4.81
N ILE A 179 26.24 -4.77 6.03
CA ILE A 179 26.45 -3.74 7.05
C ILE A 179 27.88 -3.79 7.58
N LEU A 180 28.41 -4.98 7.85
CA LEU A 180 29.80 -5.14 8.31
C LEU A 180 30.82 -4.68 7.26
N THR A 181 30.61 -4.99 5.98
CA THR A 181 31.54 -4.55 4.91
C THR A 181 31.49 -3.04 4.73
N THR A 182 30.30 -2.43 4.81
CA THR A 182 30.14 -0.98 4.74
C THR A 182 30.82 -0.30 5.93
N LEU A 183 30.62 -0.81 7.15
CA LEU A 183 31.25 -0.27 8.35
C LEU A 183 32.78 -0.40 8.32
N LEU A 184 33.30 -1.54 7.85
CA LEU A 184 34.74 -1.76 7.69
C LEU A 184 35.33 -0.80 6.64
N LEU A 185 34.62 -0.56 5.54
CA LEU A 185 35.06 0.39 4.52
C LEU A 185 35.08 1.84 5.06
N TYR A 186 34.08 2.22 5.88
CA TYR A 186 34.08 3.51 6.57
C TYR A 186 35.21 3.68 7.57
N LEU A 187 35.58 2.62 8.31
CA LEU A 187 36.73 2.64 9.22
C LEU A 187 38.05 2.74 8.45
N VAL A 188 38.23 1.96 7.37
CA VAL A 188 39.43 2.01 6.52
C VAL A 188 39.59 3.37 5.83
N ILE A 189 38.50 3.97 5.33
CA ILE A 189 38.54 5.31 4.71
C ILE A 189 38.70 6.40 5.77
N GLY A 190 38.08 6.23 6.94
CA GLY A 190 38.25 7.13 8.09
C GLY A 190 39.69 7.19 8.57
N ASP A 191 40.37 6.04 8.63
CA ASP A 191 41.78 5.94 8.99
C ASP A 191 42.69 6.58 7.92
N MET A 192 42.36 6.45 6.63
CA MET A 192 43.09 7.15 5.56
C MET A 192 42.97 8.67 5.66
N GLY A 193 41.82 9.20 6.10
CA GLY A 193 41.63 10.62 6.37
C GLY A 193 42.47 11.12 7.55
N ILE A 194 42.59 10.32 8.61
CA ILE A 194 43.42 10.63 9.79
C ILE A 194 44.91 10.55 9.43
N ILE A 195 45.34 9.57 8.65
CA ILE A 195 46.74 9.42 8.22
C ILE A 195 47.18 10.59 7.33
N LEU A 196 46.32 11.02 6.39
CA LEU A 196 46.60 12.21 5.55
C LEU A 196 46.63 13.50 6.40
N GLY A 197 45.75 13.63 7.39
CA GLY A 197 45.74 14.76 8.31
C GLY A 197 47.01 14.83 9.16
N LEU A 198 47.44 13.71 9.74
CA LEU A 198 48.68 13.63 10.51
C LEU A 198 49.92 13.90 9.63
N ALA A 199 49.96 13.35 8.40
CA ALA A 199 51.06 13.63 7.46
C ALA A 199 51.15 15.12 7.09
N ALA A 200 50.02 15.80 6.90
CA ALA A 200 49.98 17.24 6.63
C ALA A 200 50.47 18.07 7.83
N ILE A 201 50.10 17.67 9.05
CA ILE A 201 50.57 18.32 10.28
C ILE A 201 52.08 18.12 10.45
N THR A 202 52.58 16.90 10.25
CA THR A 202 54.02 16.60 10.32
C THR A 202 54.79 17.42 9.27
N PHE A 203 54.29 17.51 8.04
CA PHE A 203 54.91 18.33 6.99
C PHE A 203 54.94 19.82 7.34
N PHE A 204 53.86 20.35 7.91
CA PHE A 204 53.79 21.75 8.34
C PHE A 204 54.77 22.05 9.49
N VAL A 205 54.89 21.14 10.47
CA VAL A 205 55.84 21.29 11.58
C VAL A 205 57.28 21.22 11.09
N ILE A 206 57.63 20.27 10.20
CA ILE A 206 58.97 20.18 9.61
C ILE A 206 59.31 21.45 8.81
N LYS A 207 58.35 21.97 8.03
CA LYS A 207 58.54 23.22 7.27
C LYS A 207 58.77 24.43 8.17
N ASN A 208 58.08 24.51 9.32
CA ASN A 208 58.28 25.59 10.28
C ASN A 208 59.61 25.50 11.02
N ILE A 209 60.07 24.29 11.37
CA ILE A 209 61.38 24.09 12.02
C ILE A 209 62.53 24.48 11.10
N LYS A 210 62.40 24.25 9.78
CA LYS A 210 63.45 24.55 8.80
C LYS A 210 63.54 26.05 8.41
N ASN A 211 62.55 26.84 8.81
CA ASN A 211 62.44 28.28 8.50
C ASN A 211 62.78 29.19 9.70
N ASN A 212 63.25 28.62 10.81
CA ASN A 212 63.81 29.31 11.98
C ASN A 212 65.27 28.89 12.16
#